data_AF-A0AA94HRT2-F1
#
_entry.id   AF-A0AA94HRT2-F1
#
_cell.length_a   1.000
_cell.length_b   1.000
_cell.length_c   1.000
_cell.angle_alpha   90.00
_cell.angle_beta   90.00
_cell.angle_gamma   90.00
#
_symmetry.space_group_name_H-M   'P 1'
#
loop_
_entity.id
_entity.type
_entity.pdbx_description
1 polymer ?
#
loop_
_entity_poly.entity_id
_entity_poly.type
_entity_poly.pdbx_seq_one_letter_code
_entity_poly.pdbx_strand_id
1 'polypeptide(L)'
;MDFKTAVKICLLQKYCDFRGRARRAEFWWFVLFGAIVNTGLGMVTNAAPQEGVMAARVVTAVLLLPHFAVTARRLHDANLSGWVQVVPVSLALLGGAAVHLDFGTSAYMCIMLAGLSGLWLIIVYARPGTVGTNRFGPDPLEGGTPVQGAGQQGQNMPSGASGGASGSVAASSGGANGPDAAWARLASNPAREQGGEKKPAAMRPGQRAVPDKRD
;
A
#
# COMPACT_ATOMS: atom_id res chain seq x y z
N MET A 1 17.96 -9.36 3.76
CA MET A 1 18.48 -8.05 3.31
C MET A 1 19.36 -7.54 4.39
N ASP A 2 20.65 -7.36 4.11
CA ASP A 2 21.60 -6.87 5.11
C ASP A 2 21.68 -5.35 5.08
N PHE A 3 22.00 -4.75 6.23
CA PHE A 3 22.12 -3.30 6.39
C PHE A 3 23.06 -2.67 5.35
N LYS A 4 24.28 -3.20 5.20
CA LYS A 4 25.28 -2.68 4.25
C LYS A 4 24.77 -2.72 2.81
N THR A 5 24.08 -3.80 2.45
CA THR A 5 23.51 -3.99 1.12
C THR A 5 22.41 -2.97 0.84
N ALA A 6 21.55 -2.67 1.82
CA ALA A 6 20.51 -1.65 1.67
C ALA A 6 21.10 -0.26 1.46
N VAL A 7 22.09 0.13 2.28
CA VAL A 7 22.76 1.44 2.13
C VAL A 7 23.46 1.56 0.78
N LYS A 8 24.16 0.51 0.34
CA LYS A 8 24.83 0.46 -0.97
C LYS A 8 23.84 0.65 -2.12
N ILE A 9 22.70 -0.05 -2.09
CA ILE A 9 21.67 0.05 -3.12
C ILE A 9 21.12 1.48 -3.17
N CYS A 10 20.73 2.06 -2.02
CA CYS A 10 20.14 3.38 -1.97
C CYS A 10 21.12 4.49 -2.38
N LEU A 11 22.39 4.43 -1.94
CA LEU A 11 23.35 5.50 -2.18
C LEU A 11 24.13 5.36 -3.49
N LEU A 12 24.45 4.15 -3.93
CA LEU A 12 25.33 3.94 -5.09
C LEU A 12 24.60 3.46 -6.34
N GLN A 13 23.46 2.77 -6.20
CA GLN A 13 22.75 2.19 -7.35
C GLN A 13 21.47 2.94 -7.71
N LYS A 14 20.74 3.43 -6.70
CA LYS A 14 19.41 4.05 -6.85
C LYS A 14 19.33 5.43 -6.18
N TYR A 15 20.42 6.20 -6.29
CA TYR A 15 20.56 7.51 -5.66
C TYR A 15 19.46 8.51 -6.07
N CYS A 16 19.18 8.59 -7.38
CA CYS A 16 18.11 9.43 -7.95
C CYS A 16 17.13 8.59 -8.79
N ASP A 17 16.95 7.31 -8.44
CA ASP A 17 15.99 6.46 -9.13
C ASP A 17 14.66 6.41 -8.37
N PHE A 18 13.67 7.08 -8.92
CA PHE A 18 12.29 7.13 -8.40
C PHE A 18 11.41 6.02 -8.99
N ARG A 19 11.93 5.24 -9.95
CA ARG A 19 11.15 4.18 -10.61
C ARG A 19 11.19 2.88 -9.82
N GLY A 20 10.15 2.08 -10.01
CA GLY A 20 10.04 0.77 -9.37
C GLY A 20 9.60 0.83 -7.90
N ARG A 21 9.83 -0.28 -7.21
CA ARG A 21 9.36 -0.55 -5.84
C ARG A 21 10.54 -0.83 -4.93
N ALA A 22 10.44 -0.40 -3.67
CA ALA A 22 11.43 -0.69 -2.63
C ALA A 22 10.85 -1.70 -1.63
N ARG A 23 11.64 -2.74 -1.33
CA ARG A 23 11.28 -3.72 -0.29
C ARG A 23 11.31 -3.09 1.10
N ARG A 24 10.49 -3.61 2.02
CA ARG A 24 10.38 -3.08 3.40
C ARG A 24 11.73 -2.99 4.10
N ALA A 25 12.54 -4.05 3.99
CA ALA A 25 13.87 -4.08 4.61
C ALA A 25 14.83 -3.05 4.02
N GLU A 26 14.75 -2.75 2.72
CA GLU A 26 15.57 -1.68 2.10
C GLU A 26 15.24 -0.32 2.71
N PHE A 27 13.95 -0.03 2.83
CA PHE A 27 13.46 1.20 3.42
C PHE A 27 13.86 1.33 4.90
N TRP A 28 13.54 0.33 5.74
CA TRP A 28 13.80 0.41 7.18
C TRP A 28 15.30 0.43 7.53
N TRP A 29 16.14 -0.28 6.77
CA TRP A 29 17.59 -0.15 6.95
C TRP A 29 18.11 1.23 6.56
N PHE A 30 17.54 1.86 5.52
CA PHE A 30 17.90 3.22 5.15
C PHE A 30 17.42 4.26 6.18
N VAL A 31 16.23 4.07 6.75
CA VAL A 31 15.73 4.87 7.88
C VAL A 31 16.66 4.76 9.09
N LEU A 32 17.10 3.54 9.43
CA LEU A 32 18.07 3.33 10.50
C LEU A 32 19.41 4.02 10.20
N PHE A 33 19.91 3.92 8.98
CA PHE A 33 21.11 4.63 8.54
C PHE A 33 20.97 6.15 8.74
N GLY A 34 19.84 6.73 8.30
CA GLY A 34 19.54 8.15 8.51
C GLY A 34 19.49 8.53 10.00
N ALA A 35 18.89 7.68 10.85
CA ALA A 35 18.83 7.93 12.29
C ALA A 35 20.23 7.93 12.94
N ILE A 36 21.11 7.00 12.54
CA ILE A 36 22.50 6.94 13.02
C ILE A 36 23.27 8.19 12.57
N VAL A 37 23.17 8.58 11.30
CA VAL A 37 23.81 9.79 10.76
C VAL A 37 23.34 11.03 11.52
N ASN A 38 22.03 11.17 11.74
CA ASN A 38 21.47 12.33 12.46
C ASN A 38 21.93 12.36 13.93
N THR A 39 22.08 11.21 14.56
CA THR A 39 22.58 11.10 15.94
C THR A 39 24.04 11.54 16.03
N GLY A 40 24.91 11.04 15.14
CA GLY A 40 26.31 11.45 15.10
C GLY A 40 26.47 12.94 14.80
N LEU A 41 25.64 13.46 13.89
CA LEU A 41 25.63 14.87 13.54
C LEU A 41 25.17 15.78 14.70
N GLY A 42 24.19 15.33 15.48
CA GLY A 42 23.77 16.02 16.71
C GLY A 42 24.91 16.08 17.74
N MET A 43 25.70 15.01 17.89
CA MET A 43 26.88 15.01 18.76
C MET A 43 27.94 16.02 18.30
N VAL A 44 28.23 16.07 16.99
CA VAL A 44 29.18 17.06 16.44
C VAL A 44 28.67 18.48 16.64
N THR A 45 27.38 18.72 16.43
CA THR A 45 26.76 20.04 16.64
C THR A 45 26.83 20.47 18.10
N ASN A 46 26.66 19.56 19.05
CA ASN A 46 26.82 19.87 20.48
C ASN A 46 28.27 20.17 20.86
N ALA A 47 29.25 19.48 20.25
CA ALA A 47 30.67 19.67 20.54
C ALA A 47 31.27 20.91 19.85
N ALA A 48 30.86 21.18 18.61
CA ALA A 48 31.32 22.29 17.78
C ALA A 48 30.11 22.89 17.03
N PRO A 49 29.41 23.88 17.60
CA PRO A 49 28.13 24.35 17.06
C PRO A 49 28.18 24.86 15.62
N GLN A 50 29.18 25.70 15.28
CA GLN A 50 29.27 26.31 13.95
C GLN A 50 29.61 25.25 12.89
N GLU A 51 30.66 24.46 13.12
CA GLU A 51 31.10 23.41 12.19
C GLU A 51 30.08 22.29 12.06
N GLY A 52 29.46 21.89 13.18
CA GLY A 52 28.43 20.85 13.20
C GLY A 52 27.18 21.26 12.42
N VAL A 53 26.74 22.52 12.53
CA VAL A 53 25.62 23.04 11.72
C VAL A 53 25.98 23.06 10.24
N MET A 54 27.21 23.44 9.85
CA MET A 54 27.60 23.41 8.44
C MET A 54 27.68 21.98 7.90
N ALA A 55 28.30 21.06 8.65
CA ALA A 55 28.32 19.64 8.32
C ALA A 55 26.90 19.08 8.18
N ALA A 56 25.98 19.50 9.06
CA ALA A 56 24.59 19.06 9.05
C ALA A 56 23.89 19.44 7.76
N ARG A 57 24.07 20.68 7.32
CA ARG A 57 23.49 21.20 6.07
C ARG A 57 24.01 20.44 4.86
N VAL A 58 25.32 20.19 4.79
CA VAL A 58 25.94 19.46 3.68
C VAL A 58 25.46 18.01 3.63
N VAL A 59 25.53 17.30 4.77
CA VAL A 59 25.07 15.89 4.86
C VAL A 59 23.59 15.78 4.51
N THR A 60 22.77 16.69 5.03
CA THR A 60 21.33 16.72 4.73
C THR A 60 21.10 16.95 3.24
N ALA A 61 21.80 17.89 2.61
CA ALA A 61 21.67 18.16 1.17
C ALA A 61 22.03 16.94 0.31
N VAL A 62 23.09 16.21 0.65
CA VAL A 62 23.52 14.99 -0.06
C VAL A 62 22.55 13.83 0.17
N LEU A 63 22.02 13.67 1.37
CA LEU A 63 21.09 12.57 1.69
C LEU A 63 19.63 12.87 1.30
N LEU A 64 19.32 14.12 0.97
CA LEU A 64 17.97 14.56 0.63
C LEU A 64 17.40 13.76 -0.55
N LEU A 65 18.13 13.72 -1.67
CA LEU A 65 17.72 13.05 -2.89
C LEU A 65 17.49 11.54 -2.71
N PRO A 66 18.44 10.75 -2.17
CA PRO A 66 18.23 9.32 -1.97
C PRO A 66 17.12 9.03 -0.95
N HIS A 67 16.92 9.91 0.04
CA HIS A 67 15.81 9.80 0.99
C HIS A 67 14.46 9.96 0.28
N PHE A 68 14.29 10.99 -0.55
CA PHE A 68 13.08 11.17 -1.35
C PHE A 68 12.86 10.06 -2.37
N ALA A 69 13.94 9.52 -2.95
CA ALA A 69 13.88 8.43 -3.91
C ALA A 69 13.39 7.12 -3.26
N VAL A 70 13.94 6.74 -2.11
CA VAL A 70 13.52 5.50 -1.43
C VAL A 70 12.10 5.60 -0.86
N THR A 71 11.70 6.77 -0.35
CA THR A 71 10.33 6.98 0.15
C THR A 71 9.31 6.97 -0.98
N ALA A 72 9.62 7.57 -2.14
CA ALA A 72 8.77 7.49 -3.33
C ALA A 72 8.59 6.02 -3.79
N ARG A 73 9.67 5.24 -3.86
CA ARG A 73 9.62 3.81 -4.21
C ARG A 73 8.86 2.98 -3.17
N ARG A 74 8.84 3.40 -1.90
CA ARG A 74 8.04 2.79 -0.84
C ARG A 74 6.55 3.10 -1.02
N LEU A 75 6.19 4.34 -1.37
CA LEU A 75 4.81 4.71 -1.71
C LEU A 75 4.29 3.96 -2.94
N HIS A 76 5.14 3.78 -3.94
CA HIS A 76 4.82 2.98 -5.12
C HIS A 76 4.53 1.51 -4.76
N ASP A 77 5.17 0.96 -3.73
CA ASP A 77 4.89 -0.39 -3.23
C ASP A 77 3.46 -0.51 -2.62
N ALA A 78 2.99 0.56 -1.99
CA ALA A 78 1.61 0.72 -1.50
C ALA A 78 0.62 1.16 -2.59
N ASN A 79 1.03 1.16 -3.86
CA ASN A 79 0.25 1.64 -5.01
C ASN A 79 -0.21 3.11 -4.89
N LEU A 80 0.50 3.93 -4.11
CA LEU A 80 0.30 5.38 -4.02
C LEU A 80 1.27 6.11 -4.95
N SER A 81 0.98 7.35 -5.32
CA SER A 81 1.95 8.16 -6.07
C SER A 81 3.05 8.66 -5.13
N GLY A 82 4.30 8.72 -5.63
CA GLY A 82 5.41 9.28 -4.85
C GLY A 82 5.18 10.72 -4.40
N TRP A 83 4.35 11.48 -5.11
CA TRP A 83 3.97 12.85 -4.77
C TRP A 83 3.16 12.97 -3.46
N VAL A 84 2.54 11.90 -2.98
CA VAL A 84 1.78 11.91 -1.72
C VAL A 84 2.66 12.33 -0.54
N GLN A 85 3.97 12.08 -0.58
CA GLN A 85 4.89 12.51 0.49
C GLN A 85 5.09 14.02 0.57
N VAL A 86 4.79 14.78 -0.49
CA VAL A 86 5.00 16.24 -0.50
C VAL A 86 4.11 16.94 0.51
N VAL A 87 2.87 16.49 0.70
CA VAL A 87 1.96 17.09 1.70
C VAL A 87 2.55 17.02 3.13
N PRO A 88 2.85 15.84 3.69
CA PRO A 88 3.41 15.75 5.03
C PRO A 88 4.81 16.39 5.15
N VAL A 89 5.63 16.34 4.09
CA VAL A 89 6.93 17.03 4.10
C VAL A 89 6.76 18.54 4.15
N SER A 90 5.87 19.11 3.35
CA SER A 90 5.57 20.55 3.38
C SER A 90 4.99 20.99 4.72
N LEU A 91 4.12 20.19 5.33
CA LEU A 91 3.62 20.47 6.68
C LEU A 91 4.74 20.42 7.72
N ALA A 92 5.67 19.47 7.63
CA ALA A 92 6.82 19.39 8.51
C ALA A 92 7.76 20.60 8.37
N LEU A 93 8.01 21.05 7.14
CA LEU A 93 8.80 22.26 6.87
C LEU A 93 8.12 23.51 7.41
N LEU A 94 6.80 23.64 7.21
CA LEU A 94 6.02 24.77 7.74
C LEU A 94 6.02 24.77 9.27
N GLY A 95 5.81 23.61 9.90
CA GLY A 95 5.86 23.47 11.36
C GLY A 95 7.23 23.82 11.94
N GLY A 96 8.32 23.40 11.29
CA GLY A 96 9.68 23.77 11.68
C GLY A 96 9.97 25.26 11.50
N ALA A 97 9.56 25.85 10.38
CA ALA A 97 9.70 27.29 10.14
C ALA A 97 8.91 28.11 11.16
N ALA A 98 7.73 27.66 11.57
CA ALA A 98 6.91 28.36 12.57
C ALA A 98 7.62 28.53 13.92
N VAL A 99 8.51 27.60 14.29
CA VAL A 99 9.35 27.71 15.50
C VAL A 99 10.40 28.80 15.36
N HIS A 100 11.01 28.92 14.18
CA HIS A 100 12.07 29.91 13.94
C HIS A 100 11.54 31.33 13.68
N LEU A 101 10.26 31.44 13.30
CA LEU A 101 9.60 32.71 13.00
C LEU A 101 8.79 33.24 14.20
N ASP A 102 9.01 32.71 15.40
CA ASP A 102 8.43 33.18 16.66
C ASP A 102 6.90 33.33 16.64
N PHE A 103 6.18 32.41 16.00
CA PHE A 103 4.70 32.38 15.97
C PHE A 103 4.04 32.08 17.34
N GLY A 104 4.81 32.04 18.43
CA GLY A 104 4.32 31.82 19.79
C GLY A 104 3.51 30.53 19.93
N THR A 105 2.41 30.58 20.67
CA THR A 105 1.56 29.40 20.94
C THR A 105 0.96 28.78 19.67
N SER A 106 0.83 29.55 18.59
CA SER A 106 0.31 29.04 17.32
C SER A 106 1.29 28.08 16.61
N ALA A 107 2.59 28.18 16.90
CA ALA A 107 3.58 27.23 16.40
C ALA A 107 3.31 25.79 16.88
N TYR A 108 2.81 25.61 18.12
CA TYR A 108 2.47 24.29 18.64
C TYR A 108 1.37 23.60 17.84
N MET A 109 0.36 24.34 17.36
CA MET A 109 -0.69 23.79 16.51
C MET A 109 -0.13 23.32 15.16
N CYS A 110 0.77 24.10 14.55
CA CYS A 110 1.46 23.71 13.32
C CYS A 110 2.29 22.43 13.51
N ILE A 111 3.01 22.32 14.63
CA ILE A 111 3.83 21.13 14.97
C ILE A 111 2.92 19.91 15.19
N MET A 112 1.80 20.06 15.89
CA MET A 112 0.86 18.96 16.11
C MET A 112 0.27 18.45 14.79
N LEU A 113 -0.17 19.35 13.90
CA LEU A 113 -0.66 18.98 12.58
C LEU A 113 0.42 18.31 11.73
N ALA A 114 1.65 18.83 11.76
CA ALA A 114 2.80 18.20 11.12
C ALA A 114 3.07 16.80 11.68
N GLY A 115 3.04 16.63 13.01
CA GLY A 115 3.22 15.36 13.70
C GLY A 115 2.17 14.33 13.33
N LEU A 116 0.88 14.71 13.27
CA LEU A 116 -0.20 13.84 12.82
C LEU A 116 -0.01 13.41 11.35
N SER A 117 0.38 14.34 10.49
CA SER A 117 0.66 14.03 9.07
C SER A 117 1.88 13.11 8.91
N GLY A 118 2.92 13.30 9.72
CA GLY A 118 4.11 12.45 9.77
C GLY A 118 3.79 11.05 10.30
N LEU A 119 2.96 10.95 11.34
CA LEU A 119 2.49 9.66 11.86
C LEU A 119 1.69 8.89 10.80
N TRP A 120 0.79 9.56 10.10
CA TRP A 120 0.07 8.97 8.97
C TRP A 120 1.04 8.43 7.90
N LEU A 121 2.07 9.20 7.55
CA LEU A 121 3.09 8.79 6.57
C LEU A 121 3.90 7.57 7.06
N ILE A 122 4.28 7.54 8.33
CA ILE A 122 4.97 6.39 8.94
C ILE A 122 4.08 5.13 8.90
N ILE A 123 2.79 5.27 9.21
CA ILE A 123 1.82 4.16 9.11
C ILE A 123 1.76 3.65 7.66
N VAL A 124 1.67 4.56 6.68
CA VAL A 124 1.68 4.19 5.25
C VAL A 124 2.97 3.46 4.88
N TYR A 125 4.13 3.89 5.38
CA TYR A 125 5.41 3.20 5.12
C TYR A 125 5.50 1.83 5.79
N ALA A 126 4.89 1.65 6.96
CA ALA A 126 4.85 0.39 7.69
C ALA A 126 3.88 -0.65 7.09
N ARG A 127 2.86 -0.20 6.35
CA ARG A 127 1.85 -1.10 5.75
C ARG A 127 2.44 -2.12 4.79
N PRO A 128 1.81 -3.30 4.66
CA PRO A 128 2.21 -4.26 3.65
C PRO A 128 2.06 -3.70 2.24
N GLY A 129 3.04 -4.02 1.38
CA GLY A 129 2.97 -3.72 -0.05
C GLY A 129 1.90 -4.52 -0.76
N THR A 130 1.57 -4.08 -1.96
CA THR A 130 0.70 -4.84 -2.88
C THR A 130 1.35 -6.16 -3.30
N VAL A 131 0.59 -7.27 -3.30
CA VAL A 131 1.08 -8.58 -3.79
C VAL A 131 0.93 -8.61 -5.32
N GLY A 132 1.91 -9.19 -6.03
CA GLY A 132 1.91 -9.23 -7.48
C GLY A 132 2.37 -7.94 -8.15
N THR A 133 2.19 -7.87 -9.47
CA THR A 133 2.57 -6.71 -10.28
C THR A 133 1.64 -5.53 -10.03
N ASN A 134 2.22 -4.33 -9.86
CA ASN A 134 1.46 -3.08 -9.81
C ASN A 134 1.87 -2.13 -10.94
N ARG A 135 1.23 -0.96 -11.05
CA ARG A 135 1.52 0.05 -12.09
C ARG A 135 2.97 0.56 -12.12
N PHE A 136 3.73 0.34 -11.06
CA PHE A 136 5.12 0.76 -10.91
C PHE A 136 6.12 -0.40 -11.09
N GLY A 137 5.66 -1.65 -11.15
CA GLY A 137 6.50 -2.81 -11.43
C GLY A 137 6.12 -4.10 -10.67
N PRO A 138 6.86 -5.19 -10.91
CA PRO A 138 6.68 -6.48 -10.25
C PRO A 138 6.99 -6.42 -8.75
N ASP A 139 6.43 -7.35 -7.98
CA ASP A 139 6.70 -7.45 -6.54
C ASP A 139 8.17 -7.81 -6.29
N PRO A 140 8.93 -6.99 -5.51
CA PRO A 140 10.30 -7.32 -5.14
C PRO A 140 10.44 -8.60 -4.29
N LEU A 141 9.34 -9.18 -3.78
CA LEU A 141 9.33 -10.43 -3.01
C LEU A 141 9.11 -11.69 -3.86
N GLU A 142 8.50 -11.58 -5.04
CA GLU A 142 8.12 -12.74 -5.87
C GLU A 142 9.30 -13.41 -6.59
N GLY A 143 10.49 -12.80 -6.62
CA GLY A 143 11.70 -13.36 -7.24
C GLY A 143 12.30 -14.58 -6.54
N GLY A 144 11.65 -15.15 -5.51
CA GLY A 144 12.13 -16.31 -4.74
C GLY A 144 11.10 -17.44 -4.55
N THR A 145 9.87 -17.29 -5.04
CA THR A 145 8.85 -18.35 -4.96
C THR A 145 8.46 -18.71 -6.38
N PRO A 146 8.77 -19.92 -6.88
CA PRO A 146 8.18 -20.35 -8.15
C PRO A 146 6.67 -20.28 -7.97
N VAL A 147 6.01 -19.52 -8.84
CA VAL A 147 4.56 -19.49 -8.94
C VAL A 147 4.12 -20.91 -9.34
N GLN A 148 3.87 -21.76 -8.35
CA GLN A 148 3.17 -23.01 -8.58
C GLN A 148 1.69 -22.68 -8.80
N GLY A 149 1.29 -22.75 -10.06
CA GLY A 149 -0.03 -23.24 -10.46
C GLY A 149 -1.21 -22.31 -10.23
N ALA A 150 -1.27 -21.18 -10.93
CA ALA A 150 -2.54 -20.56 -11.28
C ALA A 150 -2.91 -20.90 -12.73
N GLY A 151 -3.74 -21.94 -12.91
CA GLY A 151 -4.65 -22.10 -14.04
C GLY A 151 -4.05 -22.27 -15.45
N GLN A 152 -3.50 -23.46 -15.74
CA GLN A 152 -3.65 -24.05 -17.09
C GLN A 152 -4.59 -25.25 -16.99
N GLN A 153 -5.90 -24.96 -16.99
CA GLN A 153 -6.91 -25.93 -17.40
C GLN A 153 -7.61 -25.34 -18.63
N GLY A 154 -7.63 -26.12 -19.71
CA GLY A 154 -8.53 -25.90 -20.83
C GLY A 154 -7.86 -25.52 -22.14
N GLN A 155 -7.15 -26.47 -22.74
CA GLN A 155 -7.18 -26.73 -24.19
C GLN A 155 -6.32 -27.95 -24.49
N ASN A 156 -6.98 -29.11 -24.64
CA ASN A 156 -6.58 -30.23 -25.50
C ASN A 156 -7.63 -31.34 -25.35
N MET A 157 -8.67 -31.28 -26.19
CA MET A 157 -9.40 -32.49 -26.55
C MET A 157 -8.65 -33.17 -27.69
N PRO A 158 -8.56 -34.51 -27.68
CA PRO A 158 -8.76 -35.26 -28.90
C PRO A 158 -9.91 -36.26 -28.75
N SER A 159 -10.70 -36.28 -29.81
CA SER A 159 -11.81 -37.18 -30.11
C SER A 159 -11.39 -38.65 -30.23
N GLY A 160 -12.24 -39.53 -29.70
CA GLY A 160 -12.51 -40.87 -30.24
C GLY A 160 -11.63 -42.01 -29.73
N ALA A 161 -12.24 -42.97 -29.03
CA ALA A 161 -12.33 -44.37 -29.46
C ALA A 161 -12.85 -45.29 -28.33
N SER A 162 -13.68 -46.22 -28.77
CA SER A 162 -14.27 -47.41 -28.15
C SER A 162 -13.36 -48.28 -27.25
N GLY A 163 -13.98 -48.98 -26.29
CA GLY A 163 -13.45 -50.23 -25.73
C GLY A 163 -14.03 -50.57 -24.36
N GLY A 164 -14.77 -51.67 -24.25
CA GLY A 164 -15.49 -52.07 -23.04
C GLY A 164 -14.74 -53.00 -22.07
N ALA A 165 -15.53 -53.43 -21.07
CA ALA A 165 -15.40 -54.59 -20.17
C ALA A 165 -14.72 -54.43 -18.79
N SER A 166 -15.58 -54.55 -17.76
CA SER A 166 -15.53 -55.43 -16.57
C SER A 166 -14.53 -55.24 -15.41
N GLY A 167 -15.10 -55.25 -14.20
CA GLY A 167 -14.49 -55.49 -12.88
C GLY A 167 -15.27 -54.71 -11.79
N SER A 168 -16.31 -55.27 -11.15
CA SER A 168 -16.32 -55.91 -9.82
C SER A 168 -15.37 -55.28 -8.77
N VAL A 169 -15.65 -55.11 -7.46
CA VAL A 169 -16.78 -55.28 -6.54
C VAL A 169 -16.36 -54.54 -5.23
N ALA A 170 -17.33 -53.94 -4.52
CA ALA A 170 -17.42 -53.69 -3.07
C ALA A 170 -16.57 -52.65 -2.29
N ALA A 171 -17.28 -52.11 -1.29
CA ALA A 171 -16.86 -51.50 -0.01
C ALA A 171 -16.37 -50.03 -0.06
N SER A 172 -16.77 -49.12 0.84
CA SER A 172 -17.65 -49.16 2.01
C SER A 172 -18.00 -47.73 2.44
N SER A 173 -19.15 -47.64 3.11
CA SER A 173 -19.61 -46.63 4.08
C SER A 173 -18.60 -45.61 4.64
N GLY A 174 -19.04 -44.35 4.74
CA GLY A 174 -18.49 -43.41 5.72
C GLY A 174 -19.04 -42.00 5.57
N GLY A 175 -20.08 -41.67 6.34
CA GLY A 175 -20.69 -40.35 6.35
C GLY A 175 -19.82 -39.27 6.98
N ALA A 176 -20.03 -38.03 6.55
CA ALA A 176 -19.68 -36.84 7.31
C ALA A 176 -20.73 -35.75 7.01
N ASN A 177 -21.86 -35.82 7.71
CA ASN A 177 -22.76 -34.70 7.93
C ASN A 177 -22.02 -33.69 8.83
N GLY A 178 -21.21 -32.82 8.23
CA GLY A 178 -20.58 -31.67 8.90
C GLY A 178 -21.40 -30.39 8.69
N PRO A 179 -21.32 -29.41 9.62
CA PRO A 179 -22.01 -28.11 9.52
C PRO A 179 -21.62 -27.31 8.26
N ASP A 180 -20.52 -27.67 7.62
CA ASP A 180 -19.97 -27.00 6.43
C ASP A 180 -20.77 -27.32 5.15
N ALA A 181 -21.47 -28.47 5.12
CA ALA A 181 -22.30 -28.87 3.98
C ALA A 181 -23.63 -28.09 3.90
N ALA A 182 -24.06 -27.44 4.99
CA ALA A 182 -25.27 -26.64 5.02
C ALA A 182 -25.08 -25.27 4.33
N TRP A 183 -23.92 -24.64 4.54
CA TRP A 183 -23.58 -23.35 3.92
C TRP A 183 -23.40 -23.45 2.41
N ALA A 184 -22.85 -24.56 1.91
CA ALA A 184 -22.70 -24.82 0.47
C ALA A 184 -24.06 -24.94 -0.26
N ARG A 185 -25.12 -25.40 0.43
CA ARG A 185 -26.48 -25.49 -0.13
C ARG A 185 -27.20 -24.15 -0.15
N LEU A 186 -26.89 -23.24 0.78
CA LEU A 186 -27.44 -21.89 0.80
C LEU A 186 -26.81 -20.97 -0.26
N ALA A 187 -25.52 -21.14 -0.56
CA ALA A 187 -24.82 -20.34 -1.55
C ALA A 187 -25.16 -20.69 -3.01
N SER A 188 -25.77 -21.85 -3.26
CA SER A 188 -25.99 -22.40 -4.62
C SER A 188 -27.42 -22.27 -5.14
N ASN A 189 -28.33 -21.58 -4.43
CA ASN A 189 -29.73 -21.47 -4.84
C ASN A 189 -30.15 -20.02 -5.18
N PRO A 190 -29.97 -19.56 -6.44
CA PRO A 190 -30.39 -18.23 -6.87
C PRO A 190 -31.85 -18.27 -7.35
N ALA A 191 -32.82 -18.34 -6.44
CA ALA A 191 -34.22 -18.17 -6.81
C ALA A 191 -35.11 -17.84 -5.60
N ARG A 192 -35.20 -16.55 -5.24
CA ARG A 192 -36.38 -15.95 -4.55
C ARG A 192 -36.42 -14.41 -4.63
N GLU A 193 -36.12 -13.83 -5.80
CA GLU A 193 -36.65 -12.50 -6.13
C GLU A 193 -37.98 -12.66 -6.87
N GLN A 194 -39.05 -12.83 -6.10
CA GLN A 194 -40.41 -12.47 -6.53
C GLN A 194 -41.13 -11.83 -5.34
N GLY A 195 -40.90 -10.53 -5.18
CA GLY A 195 -41.68 -9.63 -4.32
C GLY A 195 -41.83 -8.33 -5.09
N GLY A 196 -43.02 -8.09 -5.61
CA GLY A 196 -43.26 -7.09 -6.65
C GLY A 196 -43.08 -5.65 -6.20
N GLU A 197 -42.61 -4.82 -7.13
CA GLU A 197 -42.91 -3.39 -7.11
C GLU A 197 -43.10 -2.90 -8.55
N LYS A 198 -44.30 -2.35 -8.79
CA LYS A 198 -44.73 -1.83 -10.08
C LYS A 198 -43.86 -0.64 -10.47
N LYS A 199 -43.23 -0.73 -11.65
CA LYS A 199 -42.54 0.37 -12.34
C LYS A 199 -43.55 1.49 -12.70
N PRO A 200 -43.46 2.73 -12.18
CA PRO A 200 -44.21 3.83 -12.75
C PRO A 200 -43.45 4.36 -13.97
N ALA A 201 -44.21 4.57 -15.04
CA ALA A 201 -43.75 5.10 -16.31
C ALA A 201 -43.02 6.43 -16.17
N ALA A 202 -42.00 6.61 -17.00
CA ALA A 202 -41.23 7.84 -17.13
C ALA A 202 -42.15 9.04 -17.42
N MET A 203 -42.19 10.00 -16.51
CA MET A 203 -42.88 11.27 -16.68
C MET A 203 -41.93 12.30 -17.29
N ARG A 204 -42.36 12.88 -18.42
CA ARG A 204 -41.63 13.94 -19.16
C ARG A 204 -41.61 15.24 -18.36
N PRO A 205 -40.55 16.07 -18.48
CA PRO A 205 -40.45 17.32 -17.75
C PRO A 205 -41.47 18.33 -18.31
N GLY A 206 -42.35 18.87 -17.45
CA GLY A 206 -43.21 19.99 -17.85
C GLY A 206 -44.58 20.17 -17.19
N GLN A 207 -44.97 19.44 -16.15
CA GLN A 207 -46.28 19.68 -15.50
C GLN A 207 -46.14 19.95 -13.99
N ARG A 208 -46.58 21.16 -13.59
CA ARG A 208 -46.65 21.67 -12.22
C ARG A 208 -47.74 20.93 -11.44
N ALA A 209 -47.42 20.45 -10.24
CA ALA A 209 -48.39 19.97 -9.28
C ALA A 209 -49.16 21.16 -8.66
N VAL A 210 -50.49 21.10 -8.70
CA VAL A 210 -51.40 21.97 -7.94
C VAL A 210 -51.66 21.31 -6.59
N PRO A 211 -51.51 22.00 -5.44
CA PRO A 211 -51.78 21.42 -4.14
C PRO A 211 -53.28 21.39 -3.84
N ASP A 212 -53.79 20.20 -3.51
CA ASP A 212 -55.15 19.97 -3.04
C ASP A 212 -55.26 20.28 -1.53
N LYS A 213 -56.27 21.07 -1.16
CA LYS A 213 -56.67 21.37 0.21
C LYS A 213 -58.00 20.68 0.47
N ARG A 214 -58.09 19.96 1.60
CA ARG A 214 -59.26 19.47 2.36
C ARG A 214 -58.88 18.12 2.99
N ASP A 215 -59.12 17.78 4.24
CA ASP A 215 -59.65 18.42 5.45
C ASP A 215 -59.00 17.68 6.64
#